data_AF-A0A168K8G8-F1
#
_entry.id   AF-A0A168K8G8-F1
#
_cell.length_a   1.000
_cell.length_b   1.000
_cell.length_c   1.000
_cell.angle_alpha   90.00
_cell.angle_beta   90.00
_cell.angle_gamma   90.00
#
_symmetry.space_group_name_H-M   'P 1'
#
loop_
_entity.id
_entity.type
_entity.pdbx_description
1 polymer ?
#
loop_
_entity_poly.entity_id
_entity_poly.type
_entity_poly.pdbx_seq_one_letter_code
_entity_poly.pdbx_strand_id
1 'polypeptide(L)'
;MFRWSVLNLVRAEQVLSKRQRRRLALHEAQASKASSSSSDKKCRCGSTTHQTTRYHDCPLRANKMTAVQDDEYCQNFAIKTRLDTVCEYQNIKQTIRDICARITRLCHFGSMFINFVVLRMLQNEMEIPALNHNFVYTCMSLVAGEGSKATQFMQDTLKQFKTEAWNEAFTRSLRCTGYMAVVSYVAKSYATFIRLHLAENLEKRTARYLTTLMSDTTSKYYLELLVKNRKSLAQHIWSKRLRILLFAQRKITPTQL
;
A
#
# COMPACT_ATOMS: atom_id res chain seq x y z
N MET A 1 15.87 10.17 -24.58
CA MET A 1 15.84 9.47 -25.88
C MET A 1 16.58 8.14 -25.67
N PHE A 2 15.91 6.99 -25.64
CA PHE A 2 16.57 5.69 -25.42
C PHE A 2 16.15 4.71 -26.53
N ARG A 3 17.10 4.36 -27.39
CA ARG A 3 17.00 3.31 -28.41
C ARG A 3 16.95 1.94 -27.72
N TRP A 4 15.81 1.26 -27.81
CA TRP A 4 15.69 -0.15 -27.43
C TRP A 4 15.84 -1.00 -28.71
N SER A 5 16.84 -1.88 -28.75
CA SER A 5 17.19 -2.67 -29.93
C SER A 5 16.20 -3.82 -30.15
N VAL A 6 15.92 -4.10 -31.43
CA VAL A 6 15.03 -5.18 -31.94
C VAL A 6 15.40 -6.56 -31.37
N LEU A 7 16.65 -6.77 -30.98
CA LEU A 7 17.15 -8.00 -30.35
C LEU A 7 16.41 -8.38 -29.05
N ASN A 8 15.97 -7.39 -28.26
CA ASN A 8 15.28 -7.65 -26.99
C ASN A 8 13.83 -8.06 -27.19
N LEU A 9 13.19 -7.64 -28.29
CA LEU A 9 11.85 -8.06 -28.65
C LEU A 9 11.83 -9.52 -29.13
N VAL A 10 12.80 -9.88 -29.98
CA VAL A 10 12.95 -11.25 -30.50
C VAL A 10 13.22 -12.26 -29.38
N ARG A 11 14.04 -11.90 -28.39
CA ARG A 11 14.27 -12.77 -27.21
C ARG A 11 13.01 -12.98 -26.36
N ALA A 12 12.18 -11.94 -26.21
CA ALA A 12 10.93 -12.04 -25.46
C ALA A 12 9.91 -12.97 -26.17
N GLU A 13 9.80 -12.87 -27.49
CA GLU A 13 8.94 -13.74 -28.30
C GLU A 13 9.41 -15.20 -28.30
N GLN A 14 10.72 -15.45 -28.37
CA GLN A 14 11.29 -16.79 -28.28
C GLN A 14 10.99 -17.46 -26.92
N VAL A 15 11.03 -16.70 -25.82
CA VAL A 15 10.71 -17.21 -24.48
C VAL A 15 9.22 -17.52 -24.33
N LEU A 16 8.34 -16.68 -24.88
CA LEU A 16 6.89 -16.90 -24.88
C LEU A 16 6.51 -18.14 -25.73
N SER A 17 7.10 -18.28 -26.92
CA SER A 17 6.93 -19.43 -27.81
C SER A 17 7.37 -20.75 -27.15
N LYS A 18 8.54 -20.75 -26.49
CA LYS A 18 9.04 -21.92 -25.75
C LYS A 18 8.11 -22.35 -24.60
N ARG A 19 7.45 -21.38 -23.95
CA ARG A 19 6.52 -21.63 -22.84
C ARG A 19 5.19 -22.21 -23.33
N GLN A 20 4.69 -21.77 -24.49
CA GLN A 20 3.48 -22.32 -25.11
C GLN A 20 3.71 -23.77 -25.60
N ARG A 21 4.85 -24.06 -26.22
CA ARG A 21 5.20 -25.43 -26.64
C ARG A 21 5.26 -26.42 -25.47
N ARG A 22 5.81 -26.00 -24.32
CA ARG A 22 5.84 -26.83 -23.09
C ARG A 22 4.45 -27.15 -22.54
N ARG A 23 3.50 -26.23 -22.65
CA ARG A 23 2.11 -26.45 -22.21
C ARG A 23 1.38 -27.45 -23.11
N LEU A 24 1.54 -27.33 -24.42
CA LEU A 24 0.94 -28.26 -25.38
C LEU A 24 1.51 -29.67 -25.23
N ALA A 25 2.83 -29.81 -25.09
CA ALA A 25 3.47 -31.11 -24.85
C ALA A 25 3.01 -31.78 -23.54
N LEU A 26 2.75 -31.00 -22.48
CA LEU A 26 2.18 -31.50 -21.22
C LEU A 26 0.74 -32.01 -21.41
N HIS A 27 -0.05 -31.32 -22.21
CA HIS A 27 -1.44 -31.68 -22.48
C HIS A 27 -1.53 -32.94 -23.38
N GLU A 28 -0.66 -33.04 -24.39
CA GLU A 28 -0.54 -34.25 -25.24
C GLU A 28 0.01 -35.46 -24.47
N ALA A 29 0.98 -35.25 -23.57
CA ALA A 29 1.49 -36.31 -22.68
C ALA A 29 0.45 -36.80 -21.66
N GLN A 30 -0.51 -35.95 -21.29
CA GLN A 30 -1.64 -36.33 -20.44
C GLN A 30 -2.72 -37.06 -21.24
N ALA A 31 -2.99 -36.63 -22.48
CA ALA A 31 -3.95 -37.28 -23.37
C ALA A 31 -3.48 -38.70 -23.78
N SER A 32 -2.19 -38.88 -24.05
CA SER A 32 -1.60 -40.18 -24.40
C SER A 32 -1.50 -41.17 -23.23
N LYS A 33 -1.54 -40.68 -21.97
CA LYS A 33 -1.63 -41.54 -20.77
C LYS A 33 -3.04 -41.99 -20.43
N ALA A 34 -4.07 -41.38 -21.03
CA ALA A 34 -5.46 -41.75 -20.80
C ALA A 34 -5.93 -42.94 -21.65
N SER A 35 -5.13 -43.39 -22.64
CA SER A 35 -5.52 -44.41 -23.63
C SER A 35 -4.81 -45.77 -23.50
N SER A 36 -4.11 -46.07 -22.40
CA SER A 36 -3.56 -47.42 -22.16
C SER A 36 -4.00 -48.02 -20.81
N SER A 37 -4.91 -48.98 -20.98
CA SER A 37 -5.51 -49.98 -20.08
C SER A 37 -4.77 -50.44 -18.81
N SER A 38 -5.55 -50.51 -17.72
CA SER A 38 -5.80 -51.69 -16.87
C SER A 38 -4.60 -52.53 -16.39
N SER A 39 -4.16 -52.29 -15.17
CA SER A 39 -3.58 -53.33 -14.30
C SER A 39 -4.26 -53.23 -12.94
N ASP A 40 -4.77 -54.36 -12.43
CA ASP A 40 -5.33 -54.51 -11.09
C ASP A 40 -4.27 -54.19 -10.03
N LYS A 41 -4.25 -52.93 -9.59
CA LYS A 41 -3.33 -52.45 -8.55
C LYS A 41 -4.06 -52.49 -7.21
N LYS A 42 -3.68 -53.43 -6.35
CA LYS A 42 -4.14 -53.51 -4.95
C LYS A 42 -3.62 -52.32 -4.13
N CYS A 43 -4.50 -51.68 -3.36
CA CYS A 43 -4.12 -50.60 -2.45
C CYS A 43 -3.16 -51.10 -1.36
N ARG A 44 -2.38 -50.20 -0.74
CA ARG A 44 -1.46 -50.51 0.37
C ARG A 44 -2.16 -51.13 1.58
N CYS A 45 -3.47 -50.94 1.71
CA CYS A 45 -4.31 -51.60 2.72
C CYS A 45 -4.73 -53.03 2.36
N GLY A 46 -4.32 -53.55 1.20
CA GLY A 46 -4.67 -54.88 0.70
C GLY A 46 -5.98 -54.95 -0.09
N SER A 47 -6.80 -53.89 -0.07
CA SER A 47 -8.10 -53.88 -0.77
C SER A 47 -7.98 -53.58 -2.27
N THR A 48 -8.87 -54.20 -3.06
CA THR A 48 -9.10 -53.92 -4.49
C THR A 48 -10.26 -52.97 -4.73
N THR A 49 -11.01 -52.55 -3.69
CA THR A 49 -12.23 -51.76 -3.83
C THR A 49 -12.01 -50.26 -4.10
N HIS A 50 -10.75 -49.81 -4.12
CA HIS A 50 -10.39 -48.43 -4.45
C HIS A 50 -9.01 -48.37 -5.11
N GLN A 51 -8.83 -47.38 -5.98
CA GLN A 51 -7.61 -47.23 -6.78
C GLN A 51 -6.41 -46.82 -5.91
N THR A 52 -5.26 -47.47 -6.12
CA THR A 52 -3.96 -47.17 -5.47
C THR A 52 -3.52 -45.70 -5.53
N THR A 53 -3.97 -44.96 -6.54
CA THR A 53 -3.51 -43.59 -6.82
C THR A 53 -4.29 -42.52 -6.10
N ARG A 54 -5.51 -42.81 -5.60
CA ARG A 54 -6.28 -41.87 -4.77
C ARG A 54 -6.00 -42.16 -3.30
N TYR A 55 -4.87 -41.62 -2.85
CA TYR A 55 -4.35 -41.71 -1.48
C TYR A 55 -5.32 -41.18 -0.39
N HIS A 56 -6.47 -40.63 -0.78
CA HIS A 56 -7.48 -40.07 0.11
C HIS A 56 -8.61 -41.04 0.48
N ASP A 57 -8.85 -42.10 -0.31
CA ASP A 57 -10.02 -42.98 -0.12
C ASP A 57 -9.69 -44.27 0.66
N CYS A 58 -8.49 -44.36 1.24
CA CYS A 58 -8.04 -45.53 1.99
C CYS A 58 -8.43 -45.42 3.49
N PRO A 59 -9.27 -46.35 4.02
CA PRO A 59 -9.75 -46.28 5.41
C PRO A 59 -8.67 -46.55 6.47
N LEU A 60 -7.55 -47.20 6.11
CA LEU A 60 -6.40 -47.38 7.02
C LEU A 60 -5.51 -46.14 7.12
N ARG A 61 -5.85 -45.05 6.42
CA ARG A 61 -5.24 -43.75 6.68
C ARG A 61 -5.87 -43.19 7.95
N ALA A 62 -5.45 -43.72 9.10
CA ALA A 62 -5.49 -42.95 10.33
C ALA A 62 -4.84 -41.61 10.01
N ASN A 63 -5.62 -40.54 10.12
CA ASN A 63 -5.17 -39.19 9.86
C ASN A 63 -3.89 -38.95 10.66
N LYS A 64 -2.72 -39.03 9.99
CA LYS A 64 -1.65 -38.12 10.31
C LYS A 64 -2.20 -36.75 9.94
N MET A 65 -3.00 -36.18 10.84
CA MET A 65 -3.07 -34.75 11.01
C MET A 65 -1.60 -34.35 11.22
N THR A 66 -0.94 -34.02 10.11
CA THR A 66 0.00 -32.92 10.16
C THR A 66 -0.80 -31.83 10.87
N ALA A 67 -0.24 -31.32 11.97
CA ALA A 67 -0.81 -30.17 12.64
C ALA A 67 -0.95 -29.07 11.58
N VAL A 68 -2.12 -29.03 10.94
CA VAL A 68 -2.66 -27.84 10.35
C VAL A 68 -2.74 -26.95 11.57
N GLN A 69 -1.84 -25.98 11.64
CA GLN A 69 -2.08 -24.85 12.51
C GLN A 69 -3.46 -24.38 12.07
N ASP A 70 -4.46 -24.60 12.91
CA ASP A 70 -5.74 -23.93 12.75
C ASP A 70 -5.36 -22.46 12.68
N ASP A 71 -5.39 -21.90 11.48
CA ASP A 71 -5.33 -20.45 11.28
C ASP A 71 -6.62 -19.95 11.94
N GLU A 72 -6.53 -19.72 13.24
CA GLU A 72 -7.61 -19.27 14.09
C GLU A 72 -8.19 -18.03 13.42
N TYR A 73 -9.41 -18.16 12.88
CA TYR A 73 -10.09 -17.08 12.19
C TYR A 73 -10.40 -15.97 13.21
N CYS A 74 -9.43 -15.07 13.41
CA CYS A 74 -9.57 -13.92 14.28
C CYS A 74 -10.37 -12.83 13.54
N GLN A 75 -11.69 -12.82 13.72
CA GLN A 75 -12.50 -11.70 13.29
C GLN A 75 -12.42 -10.57 14.33
N ASN A 76 -11.77 -9.47 13.98
CA ASN A 76 -11.74 -8.28 14.82
C ASN A 76 -13.14 -7.65 14.86
N PHE A 77 -13.88 -7.84 15.96
CA PHE A 77 -15.09 -7.09 16.24
C PHE A 77 -14.77 -5.90 17.13
N ALA A 78 -15.36 -4.74 16.83
CA ALA A 78 -15.20 -3.53 17.61
C ALA A 78 -16.55 -3.15 18.22
N ILE A 79 -16.64 -3.17 19.56
CA ILE A 79 -17.84 -2.72 20.27
C ILE A 79 -17.73 -1.21 20.47
N LYS A 80 -18.65 -0.46 19.86
CA LYS A 80 -18.76 0.99 20.04
C LYS A 80 -19.75 1.27 21.17
N THR A 81 -19.30 1.99 22.18
CA THR A 81 -20.11 2.35 23.34
C THR A 81 -19.72 3.74 23.83
N ARG A 82 -20.61 4.40 24.56
CA ARG A 82 -20.31 5.73 25.12
C ARG A 82 -19.39 5.55 26.32
N LEU A 83 -18.40 6.42 26.45
CA LEU A 83 -17.50 6.38 27.60
C LEU A 83 -18.27 6.55 28.92
N ASP A 84 -19.29 7.42 28.91
CA ASP A 84 -20.16 7.68 30.05
C ASP A 84 -20.98 6.47 30.49
N THR A 85 -21.24 5.51 29.60
CA THR A 85 -22.04 4.32 29.91
C THR A 85 -21.20 3.16 30.42
N VAL A 86 -19.88 3.20 30.27
CA VAL A 86 -18.98 2.08 30.64
C VAL A 86 -18.00 2.45 31.74
N CYS A 87 -17.63 3.74 31.86
CA CYS A 87 -16.70 4.19 32.87
C CYS A 87 -17.43 5.01 33.94
N GLU A 88 -17.51 4.48 35.16
CA GLU A 88 -18.12 5.17 36.29
C GLU A 88 -17.19 6.26 36.84
N TYR A 89 -15.88 5.99 36.88
CA TYR A 89 -14.85 6.84 37.45
C TYR A 89 -14.63 8.15 36.65
N GLN A 90 -14.99 9.29 37.24
CA GLN A 90 -14.91 10.61 36.58
C GLN A 90 -13.48 11.03 36.23
N ASN A 91 -12.51 10.74 37.10
CA ASN A 91 -11.10 11.02 36.85
C ASN A 91 -10.57 10.28 35.61
N ILE A 92 -10.91 8.99 35.47
CA ILE A 92 -10.51 8.17 34.31
C ILE A 92 -11.21 8.70 33.05
N LYS A 93 -12.50 9.02 33.13
CA LYS A 93 -13.25 9.62 32.01
C LYS A 93 -12.59 10.90 31.51
N GLN A 94 -12.26 11.80 32.44
CA GLN A 94 -11.64 13.06 32.09
C GLN A 94 -10.26 12.85 31.46
N THR A 95 -9.45 11.95 32.04
CA THR A 95 -8.14 11.61 31.50
C THR A 95 -8.22 11.06 30.08
N ILE A 96 -9.16 10.15 29.81
CA ILE A 96 -9.38 9.60 28.47
C ILE A 96 -9.80 10.72 27.50
N ARG A 97 -10.74 11.58 27.89
CA ARG A 97 -11.18 12.72 27.07
C ARG A 97 -10.03 13.66 26.74
N ASP A 98 -9.19 13.98 27.71
CA ASP A 98 -8.04 14.87 27.54
C ASP A 98 -7.01 14.26 26.59
N ILE A 99 -6.74 12.96 26.73
CA ILE A 99 -5.86 12.21 25.81
C ILE A 99 -6.45 12.20 24.39
N CYS A 100 -7.74 11.88 24.24
CA CYS A 100 -8.42 11.89 22.94
C CYS A 100 -8.38 13.27 22.28
N ALA A 101 -8.61 14.34 23.05
CA ALA A 101 -8.54 15.71 22.56
C ALA A 101 -7.12 16.06 22.09
N ARG A 102 -6.09 15.68 22.86
CA ARG A 102 -4.68 15.87 22.48
C ARG A 102 -4.31 15.11 21.21
N ILE A 103 -4.68 13.83 21.11
CA ILE A 103 -4.42 13.01 19.92
C ILE A 103 -5.14 13.58 18.70
N THR A 104 -6.41 14.00 18.85
CA THR A 104 -7.19 14.59 17.75
C THR A 104 -6.51 15.85 17.20
N ARG A 105 -6.03 16.72 18.10
CA ARG A 105 -5.23 17.89 17.72
C ARG A 105 -3.94 17.46 17.03
N LEU A 106 -3.20 16.49 17.59
CA LEU A 106 -1.97 15.98 16.97
C LEU A 106 -2.21 15.45 15.56
N CYS A 107 -3.28 14.67 15.35
CA CYS A 107 -3.66 14.18 14.02
C CYS A 107 -3.91 15.33 13.04
N HIS A 108 -4.70 16.33 13.46
CA HIS A 108 -5.02 17.48 12.62
C HIS A 108 -3.77 18.27 12.24
N PHE A 109 -2.98 18.71 13.21
CA PHE A 109 -1.80 19.53 12.96
C PHE A 109 -0.66 18.74 12.32
N GLY A 110 -0.48 17.49 12.72
CA GLY A 110 0.47 16.59 12.08
C GLY A 110 0.13 16.34 10.61
N SER A 111 -1.16 16.24 10.25
CA SER A 111 -1.57 16.14 8.85
C SER A 111 -1.24 17.40 8.04
N MET A 112 -1.49 18.59 8.60
CA MET A 112 -1.13 19.86 7.97
C MET A 112 0.39 20.00 7.82
N PHE A 113 1.14 19.64 8.87
CA PHE A 113 2.59 19.70 8.86
C PHE A 113 3.19 18.75 7.83
N ILE A 114 2.69 17.51 7.71
CA ILE A 114 3.13 16.57 6.67
C ILE A 114 2.93 17.16 5.28
N ASN A 115 1.76 17.75 5.01
CA ASN A 115 1.50 18.42 3.74
C ASN A 115 2.47 19.59 3.51
N PHE A 116 2.71 20.40 4.55
CA PHE A 116 3.65 21.51 4.49
C PHE A 116 5.09 21.04 4.20
N VAL A 117 5.55 19.96 4.84
CA VAL A 117 6.87 19.36 4.56
C VAL A 117 6.97 18.95 3.09
N VAL A 118 5.97 18.26 2.54
CA VAL A 118 5.98 17.86 1.12
C VAL A 118 5.98 19.08 0.19
N LEU A 119 5.21 20.12 0.50
CA LEU A 119 5.21 21.37 -0.27
C LEU A 119 6.58 22.06 -0.23
N ARG A 120 7.23 22.12 0.93
CA ARG A 120 8.59 22.67 1.06
C ARG A 120 9.62 21.83 0.33
N MET A 121 9.49 20.51 0.33
CA MET A 121 10.35 19.63 -0.48
C MET A 121 10.20 19.93 -1.98
N LEU A 122 8.97 20.07 -2.47
CA LEU A 122 8.67 20.41 -3.86
C LEU A 122 9.22 21.78 -4.26
N GLN A 123 9.06 22.81 -3.41
CA GLN A 123 9.56 24.15 -3.66
C GLN A 123 11.08 24.22 -3.76
N ASN A 124 11.78 23.38 -2.99
CA ASN A 124 13.24 23.29 -3.00
C ASN A 124 13.77 22.23 -3.98
N GLU A 125 12.91 21.72 -4.89
CA GLU A 125 13.24 20.70 -5.88
C GLU A 125 13.88 19.41 -5.29
N MET A 126 13.57 19.12 -4.03
CA MET A 126 14.09 17.94 -3.34
C MET A 126 13.27 16.69 -3.70
N GLU A 127 13.93 15.54 -3.67
CA GLU A 127 13.25 14.25 -3.86
C GLU A 127 12.23 14.03 -2.74
N ILE A 128 10.97 13.75 -3.11
CA ILE A 128 9.93 13.41 -2.15
C ILE A 128 10.16 11.97 -1.69
N PRO A 129 10.44 11.72 -0.40
CA PRO A 129 10.62 10.37 0.10
C PRO A 129 9.31 9.58 0.02
N ALA A 130 9.42 8.25 0.12
CA ALA A 130 8.24 7.41 0.27
C ALA A 130 7.43 7.83 1.50
N LEU A 131 6.15 8.16 1.31
CA LEU A 131 5.20 8.56 2.36
C LEU A 131 4.74 7.35 3.20
N ASN A 132 5.70 6.60 3.73
CA ASN A 132 5.50 5.39 4.52
C ASN A 132 5.36 5.71 6.02
N HIS A 133 5.21 4.68 6.84
CA HIS A 133 5.08 4.82 8.29
C HIS A 133 6.25 5.59 8.92
N ASN A 134 7.50 5.32 8.51
CA ASN A 134 8.68 5.98 9.07
C ASN A 134 8.66 7.49 8.82
N PHE A 135 8.33 7.91 7.59
CA PHE A 135 8.22 9.33 7.24
C PHE A 135 7.13 10.00 8.07
N VAL A 136 5.92 9.43 8.06
CA VAL A 136 4.77 9.97 8.80
C VAL A 136 5.04 10.00 10.31
N TYR A 137 5.64 8.95 10.86
CA TYR A 137 6.00 8.87 12.27
C TYR A 137 7.00 9.96 12.63
N THR A 138 8.05 10.15 11.83
CA THR A 138 9.06 11.20 12.07
C THR A 138 8.44 12.59 12.10
N CYS A 139 7.52 12.88 11.17
CA CYS A 139 6.79 14.15 11.16
C CYS A 139 5.88 14.30 12.39
N MET A 140 5.07 13.28 12.69
CA MET A 140 4.14 13.29 13.82
C MET A 140 4.87 13.37 15.17
N SER A 141 5.99 12.67 15.32
CA SER A 141 6.81 12.68 16.52
C SER A 141 7.43 14.06 16.73
N LEU A 142 7.96 14.67 15.66
CA LEU A 142 8.52 16.02 15.70
C LEU A 142 7.48 17.06 16.15
N VAL A 143 6.24 16.94 15.68
CA VAL A 143 5.10 17.79 16.13
C VAL A 143 4.73 17.50 17.59
N ALA A 144 4.72 16.23 17.99
CA ALA A 144 4.45 15.81 19.38
C ALA A 144 5.51 16.27 20.40
N GLY A 145 6.61 16.87 19.93
CA GLY A 145 7.72 17.34 20.74
C GLY A 145 8.87 16.33 20.88
N GLU A 146 8.83 15.23 20.12
CA GLU A 146 9.82 14.15 20.16
C GLU A 146 10.41 13.92 18.77
N GLY A 147 11.49 14.63 18.46
CA GLY A 147 12.01 14.77 17.09
C GLY A 147 13.42 14.26 16.87
N SER A 148 13.97 13.43 17.76
CA SER A 148 15.41 13.08 17.76
C SER A 148 15.90 12.47 16.44
N LYS A 149 15.02 11.82 15.68
CA LYS A 149 15.33 11.20 14.37
C LYS A 149 15.02 12.08 13.17
N ALA A 150 14.45 13.27 13.37
CA ALA A 150 14.10 14.18 12.28
C ALA A 150 15.34 14.88 11.74
N THR A 151 15.44 14.97 10.41
CA THR A 151 16.52 15.69 9.74
C THR A 151 16.47 17.18 10.06
N GLN A 152 17.60 17.87 9.92
CA GLN A 152 17.69 19.31 10.12
C GLN A 152 16.64 20.07 9.28
N PHE A 153 16.46 19.66 8.02
CA PHE A 153 15.41 20.19 7.14
C PHE A 153 14.01 20.11 7.77
N MET A 154 13.62 18.96 8.32
CA MET A 154 12.30 18.81 8.95
C MET A 154 12.16 19.68 10.20
N GLN A 155 13.22 19.79 11.00
CA GLN A 155 13.23 20.63 12.19
C GLN A 155 13.06 22.11 11.84
N ASP A 156 13.76 22.60 10.81
CA ASP A 156 13.65 23.98 10.35
C ASP A 156 12.30 24.24 9.66
N THR A 157 11.79 23.25 8.95
CA THR A 157 10.42 23.30 8.40
C THR A 157 9.38 23.39 9.50
N LEU A 158 9.55 22.70 10.64
CA LEU A 158 8.64 22.83 11.79
C LEU A 158 8.70 24.24 12.40
N LYS A 159 9.88 24.85 12.48
CA LYS A 159 10.01 26.23 12.98
C LYS A 159 9.24 27.20 12.08
N GLN A 160 9.40 27.08 10.76
CA GLN A 160 8.66 27.90 9.78
C GLN A 160 7.14 27.67 9.86
N PHE A 161 6.73 26.40 9.92
CA PHE A 161 5.32 26.05 10.10
C PHE A 161 4.73 26.64 11.38
N LYS A 162 5.51 26.70 12.47
CA LYS A 162 5.13 27.37 13.72
C LYS A 162 4.99 28.88 13.57
N THR A 163 5.89 29.54 12.85
CA THR A 163 5.81 30.99 12.68
C THR A 163 4.66 31.42 11.77
N GLU A 164 4.35 30.63 10.74
CA GLU A 164 3.34 31.00 9.73
C GLU A 164 1.92 30.57 10.11
N ALA A 165 1.76 29.47 10.85
CA ALA A 165 0.45 28.85 11.07
C ALA A 165 0.05 28.70 12.55
N TRP A 166 0.80 29.27 13.51
CA TRP A 166 0.73 28.82 14.91
C TRP A 166 0.83 29.92 15.98
N ASN A 167 0.07 29.77 17.07
CA ASN A 167 0.22 30.49 18.35
C ASN A 167 0.94 29.61 19.41
N GLU A 168 1.86 30.18 20.20
CA GLU A 168 2.62 29.50 21.27
C GLU A 168 1.76 28.73 22.30
N ALA A 169 0.61 29.29 22.69
CA ALA A 169 -0.30 28.63 23.65
C ALA A 169 -0.76 27.26 23.13
N PHE A 170 -0.91 27.14 21.82
CA PHE A 170 -1.34 25.91 21.16
C PHE A 170 -0.21 24.87 21.08
N THR A 171 1.06 25.29 21.01
CA THR A 171 2.24 24.39 20.99
C THR A 171 2.38 23.61 22.29
N ARG A 172 2.15 24.25 23.44
CA ARG A 172 2.19 23.56 24.75
C ARG A 172 1.12 22.46 24.85
N SER A 173 -0.03 22.67 24.21
CA SER A 173 -1.17 21.73 24.23
C SER A 173 -0.96 20.44 23.44
N LEU A 174 0.08 20.38 22.61
CA LEU A 174 0.36 19.27 21.69
C LEU A 174 1.51 18.38 22.11
N ARG A 175 2.24 18.75 23.15
CA ARG A 175 3.27 17.87 23.70
C ARG A 175 2.62 16.54 24.08
N CYS A 176 2.99 15.49 23.36
CA CYS A 176 2.52 14.12 23.58
C CYS A 176 3.63 13.23 24.12
N THR A 177 4.63 13.84 24.75
CA THR A 177 5.71 13.16 25.49
C THR A 177 5.09 12.16 26.47
N GLY A 178 5.38 10.87 26.28
CA GLY A 178 4.80 9.75 27.04
C GLY A 178 3.68 8.98 26.34
N TYR A 179 3.18 9.44 25.19
CA TYR A 179 2.12 8.76 24.41
C TYR A 179 2.62 8.27 23.04
N MET A 180 3.92 8.04 22.89
CA MET A 180 4.54 7.71 21.59
C MET A 180 4.03 6.41 20.97
N ALA A 181 3.57 5.45 21.77
CA ALA A 181 2.89 4.26 21.26
C ALA A 181 1.63 4.64 20.47
N VAL A 182 0.85 5.61 20.97
CA VAL A 182 -0.34 6.12 20.29
C VAL A 182 0.04 6.93 19.05
N VAL A 183 1.10 7.76 19.14
CA VAL A 183 1.63 8.50 17.98
C VAL A 183 2.05 7.53 16.87
N SER A 184 2.70 6.42 17.21
CA SER A 184 3.10 5.38 16.26
C SER A 184 1.89 4.72 15.59
N TYR A 185 0.84 4.41 16.36
CA TYR A 185 -0.40 3.86 15.82
C TYR A 185 -1.12 4.84 14.88
N VAL A 186 -1.22 6.10 15.28
CA VAL A 186 -1.79 7.17 14.45
C VAL A 186 -1.00 7.33 13.16
N ALA A 187 0.34 7.35 13.24
CA ALA A 187 1.20 7.44 12.08
C ALA A 187 0.99 6.26 11.11
N LYS A 188 0.83 5.04 11.63
CA LYS A 188 0.56 3.85 10.81
C LYS A 188 -0.78 3.94 10.10
N SER A 189 -1.80 4.39 10.83
CA SER A 189 -3.15 4.61 10.30
C SER A 189 -3.14 5.69 9.22
N TYR A 190 -2.44 6.79 9.46
CA TYR A 190 -2.34 7.91 8.51
C TYR A 190 -1.53 7.55 7.26
N ALA A 191 -0.42 6.82 7.39
CA ALA A 191 0.33 6.31 6.24
C ALA A 191 -0.54 5.38 5.37
N THR A 192 -1.37 4.55 6.00
CA THR A 192 -2.34 3.71 5.29
C THR A 192 -3.38 4.56 4.57
N PHE A 193 -3.91 5.60 5.24
CA PHE A 193 -4.85 6.54 4.66
C PHE A 193 -4.26 7.28 3.45
N ILE A 194 -3.01 7.78 3.54
CA ILE A 194 -2.31 8.40 2.41
C ILE A 194 -2.24 7.42 1.24
N ARG A 195 -1.82 6.17 1.48
CA ARG A 195 -1.69 5.16 0.42
C ARG A 195 -3.04 4.86 -0.26
N LEU A 196 -4.10 4.69 0.53
CA LEU A 196 -5.45 4.46 0.00
C LEU A 196 -5.97 5.68 -0.77
N HIS A 197 -5.83 6.87 -0.19
CA HIS A 197 -6.23 8.11 -0.84
C HIS A 197 -5.51 8.31 -2.17
N LEU A 198 -4.19 8.10 -2.21
CA LEU A 198 -3.41 8.16 -3.45
C LEU A 198 -3.88 7.10 -4.45
N ALA A 199 -4.06 5.85 -4.04
CA ALA A 199 -4.51 4.78 -4.93
C ALA A 199 -5.88 5.09 -5.57
N GLU A 200 -6.82 5.64 -4.80
CA GLU A 200 -8.17 5.94 -5.25
C GLU A 200 -8.27 7.24 -6.06
N ASN A 201 -7.42 8.23 -5.76
CA ASN A 201 -7.60 9.59 -6.29
C ASN A 201 -6.53 10.03 -7.28
N LEU A 202 -5.37 9.37 -7.35
CA LEU A 202 -4.26 9.84 -8.17
C LEU A 202 -4.63 9.89 -9.66
N GLU A 203 -5.32 8.86 -10.17
CA GLU A 203 -5.80 8.85 -11.55
C GLU A 203 -6.73 10.03 -11.83
N LYS A 204 -7.78 10.17 -11.03
CA LYS A 204 -8.79 11.23 -11.19
C LYS A 204 -8.16 12.63 -11.09
N ARG A 205 -7.25 12.83 -10.13
CA ARG A 205 -6.54 14.12 -9.94
C ARG A 205 -5.58 14.41 -11.09
N THR A 206 -4.81 13.41 -11.53
CA THR A 206 -3.88 13.57 -12.66
C THR A 206 -4.62 13.86 -13.96
N ALA A 207 -5.70 13.12 -14.25
CA ALA A 207 -6.52 13.36 -15.43
C ALA A 207 -7.13 14.77 -15.42
N ARG A 208 -7.61 15.23 -14.25
CA ARG A 208 -8.12 16.60 -14.08
C ARG A 208 -7.02 17.64 -14.32
N TYR A 209 -5.86 17.49 -13.67
CA TYR A 209 -4.73 18.40 -13.82
C TYR A 209 -4.29 18.53 -15.28
N LEU A 210 -4.08 17.40 -15.96
CA LEU A 210 -3.71 17.39 -17.38
C LEU A 210 -4.80 18.05 -18.25
N THR A 211 -6.08 17.77 -17.99
CA THR A 211 -7.19 18.39 -18.72
C THR A 211 -7.18 19.91 -18.54
N THR A 212 -6.97 20.40 -17.32
CA THR A 212 -6.86 21.84 -17.03
C THR A 212 -5.67 22.45 -17.76
N LEU A 213 -4.50 21.80 -17.68
CA LEU A 213 -3.26 22.25 -18.32
C LEU A 213 -3.38 22.36 -19.85
N MET A 214 -4.15 21.47 -20.49
CA MET A 214 -4.43 21.49 -21.93
C MET A 214 -5.56 22.43 -22.33
N SER A 215 -6.37 22.91 -21.37
CA SER A 215 -7.50 23.81 -21.61
C SER A 215 -7.16 25.27 -21.33
N ASP A 216 -6.10 25.53 -20.57
CA ASP A 216 -5.60 26.86 -20.26
C ASP A 216 -4.88 27.45 -21.49
N THR A 217 -5.39 28.56 -22.02
CA THR A 217 -4.84 29.25 -23.21
C THR A 217 -3.47 29.89 -22.94
N THR A 218 -3.11 30.12 -21.68
CA THR A 218 -1.81 30.67 -21.29
C THR A 218 -0.75 29.58 -21.09
N SER A 219 -1.18 28.32 -21.00
CA SER A 219 -0.29 27.18 -20.83
C SER A 219 0.42 26.83 -22.14
N LYS A 220 1.73 26.56 -22.06
CA LYS A 220 2.53 26.03 -23.17
C LYS A 220 2.04 24.68 -23.71
N TYR A 221 1.13 24.03 -23.00
CA TYR A 221 0.53 22.74 -23.36
C TYR A 221 -0.93 22.87 -23.81
N TYR A 222 -1.40 24.09 -24.08
CA TYR A 222 -2.73 24.33 -24.63
C TYR A 222 -2.95 23.54 -25.92
N LEU A 223 -4.13 22.93 -26.06
CA LEU A 223 -4.54 22.22 -27.26
C LEU A 223 -5.92 22.71 -27.72
N GLU A 224 -6.00 23.15 -28.98
CA GLU A 224 -7.26 23.49 -29.68
C GLU A 224 -8.05 22.23 -30.02
N LEU A 225 -8.52 21.54 -28.99
CA LEU A 225 -9.32 20.33 -29.08
C LEU A 225 -10.63 20.54 -28.32
N LEU A 226 -11.68 19.81 -28.70
CA LEU A 226 -12.89 19.76 -27.88
C LEU A 226 -12.56 19.25 -26.47
N VAL A 227 -13.24 19.75 -25.44
CA VAL A 227 -13.03 19.36 -24.03
C VAL A 227 -13.08 17.83 -23.85
N LYS A 228 -13.98 17.15 -24.57
CA LYS A 228 -14.09 15.67 -24.56
C LYS A 228 -12.80 14.99 -25.05
N ASN A 229 -12.15 15.54 -26.07
CA ASN A 229 -10.91 15.01 -26.64
C ASN A 229 -9.74 15.28 -25.70
N ARG A 230 -9.67 16.45 -25.05
CA ARG A 230 -8.67 16.74 -24.01
C ARG A 230 -8.79 15.79 -22.81
N LYS A 231 -10.01 15.50 -22.34
CA LYS A 231 -10.25 14.51 -21.28
C LYS A 231 -9.80 13.11 -21.69
N SER A 232 -10.16 12.66 -22.89
CA SER A 232 -9.73 11.36 -23.42
C SER A 232 -8.21 11.27 -23.55
N LEU A 233 -7.55 12.35 -23.98
CA LEU A 233 -6.10 12.42 -24.08
C LEU A 233 -5.43 12.37 -22.70
N ALA A 234 -5.97 13.07 -21.69
CA ALA A 234 -5.48 13.02 -20.32
C ALA A 234 -5.53 11.59 -19.73
N GLN A 235 -6.65 10.88 -19.94
CA GLN A 235 -6.79 9.46 -19.56
C GLN A 235 -5.81 8.57 -20.32
N HIS A 236 -5.62 8.81 -21.62
CA HIS A 236 -4.66 8.07 -22.43
C HIS A 236 -3.22 8.26 -21.91
N ILE A 237 -2.81 9.50 -21.62
CA ILE A 237 -1.49 9.83 -21.07
C ILE A 237 -1.27 9.10 -19.74
N TRP A 238 -2.26 9.12 -18.84
CA TRP A 238 -2.21 8.39 -17.58
C TRP A 238 -2.00 6.87 -17.80
N SER A 239 -2.84 6.26 -18.63
CA SER A 239 -2.79 4.82 -18.92
C SER A 239 -1.45 4.38 -19.54
N LYS A 240 -0.82 5.23 -20.36
CA LYS A 240 0.50 4.96 -20.95
C LYS A 240 1.65 5.16 -19.96
N ARG A 241 1.60 6.16 -19.08
CA ARG A 241 2.66 6.38 -18.08
C ARG A 241 2.60 5.43 -16.88
N LEU A 242 1.43 4.88 -16.54
CA LEU A 242 1.32 3.84 -15.51
C LEU A 242 2.14 2.58 -15.87
N ARG A 243 2.21 2.21 -17.16
CA ARG A 243 3.06 1.10 -17.62
C ARG A 243 4.56 1.38 -17.41
N ILE A 244 4.99 2.63 -17.42
CA ILE A 244 6.39 3.00 -17.21
C ILE A 244 6.73 3.05 -15.71
N LEU A 245 5.83 3.59 -14.88
CA LEU A 245 6.03 3.70 -13.43
C LEU A 245 5.84 2.36 -12.68
N LEU A 246 4.90 1.50 -13.10
CA LEU A 246 4.74 0.15 -12.53
C LEU A 246 5.92 -0.78 -12.89
N PHE A 247 6.57 -0.56 -14.04
CA PHE A 247 7.82 -1.25 -14.37
C PHE A 247 9.02 -0.75 -13.55
N ALA A 248 9.02 0.53 -13.13
CA ALA A 248 10.05 1.08 -12.24
C ALA A 248 9.90 0.57 -10.79
N GLN A 249 8.67 0.43 -10.28
CA GLN A 249 8.44 -0.05 -8.90
C GLN A 249 8.68 -1.57 -8.70
N ARG A 250 8.62 -2.39 -9.76
CA ARG A 250 8.97 -3.83 -9.67
C ARG A 250 10.47 -4.13 -9.69
N LYS A 251 11.34 -3.12 -9.85
CA LYS A 251 12.80 -3.27 -9.77
C LYS A 251 13.40 -3.00 -8.40
N ILE A 252 12.57 -2.78 -7.37
CA ILE A 252 13.06 -2.77 -5.97
C ILE A 252 13.07 -4.22 -5.49
N THR A 253 14.15 -4.93 -5.78
CA THR A 253 14.50 -6.19 -5.12
C THR A 253 14.88 -5.92 -3.66
N PRO A 254 14.47 -6.76 -2.69
CA PRO A 254 14.90 -6.68 -1.32
C PRO A 254 16.31 -7.29 -1.22
N THR A 255 17.32 -6.46 -1.37
CA THR A 255 18.68 -6.81 -0.96
C THR A 255 19.31 -5.54 -0.43
N GLN A 256 19.16 -5.32 0.86
CA GLN A 256 20.27 -5.20 1.81
C GLN A 256 19.67 -5.00 3.21
N LEU A 257 19.74 -6.09 3.99
CA LEU A 257 19.77 -6.09 5.45
C LEU A 257 21.05 -5.37 5.92
#